data_AF-J0NJD6-F1
#
_entry.id   AF-J0NJD6-F1
#
_cell.length_a   1.000
_cell.length_b   1.000
_cell.length_c   1.000
_cell.angle_alpha   90.00
_cell.angle_beta   90.00
_cell.angle_gamma   90.00
#
_symmetry.space_group_name_H-M   'P 1'
#
loop_
_entity.id
_entity.type
_entity.pdbx_description
1 polymer ?
#
loop_
_entity_poly.entity_id
_entity_poly.type
_entity_poly.pdbx_seq_one_letter_code
_entity_poly.pdbx_strand_id
1 'polypeptide(L)'
;MSPALPDGAPWPADGALDPRLVEKDAGRPLSLYVHVPFCRVRCGYCDFNTYTAQFGAGADLDTYAGSVLAEAALAARVLDDAGIGPRPASTVFFGGGTPTMLAPDELARALDGLRERIGIAPGAEVTLEANPDTVSAHGLAGLADAGFTRVSFGMQSAVPRVLAALDRTHAPERVPEAVAWAREAGLDVSVDLIYGCPGETLDDWRASLLAATRMRPDHISAYALVVEEGTRMGAQVARGELPAPDPDDEATKYEEADAVLSEAGYRWYEISNFALVGPDEAGALDRGGLAPTALARASRHNLAYWRDWDWWGLGPGAHSHIGALRWWNVKHPAAYASRLARGLSPAHSGEALDASTRDLERVMLAVRTGEGVALADTPAGSGGEPGR
;
A
#
# COMPACT_ATOMS: atom_id res chain seq x y z
N MET A 1 5.54 -5.53 -14.34
CA MET A 1 4.13 -5.33 -14.65
C MET A 1 3.93 -4.20 -15.68
N SER A 2 3.09 -4.46 -16.69
CA SER A 2 2.77 -3.47 -17.73
C SER A 2 2.00 -2.26 -17.14
N PRO A 3 2.18 -1.03 -17.65
CA PRO A 3 1.32 0.10 -17.33
C PRO A 3 -0.13 -0.09 -17.83
N ALA A 4 -0.46 -1.21 -18.50
CA ALA A 4 -1.83 -1.62 -18.78
C ALA A 4 -2.57 -2.05 -17.51
N LEU A 5 -3.91 -2.05 -17.55
CA LEU A 5 -4.69 -2.80 -16.58
C LEU A 5 -4.61 -4.30 -16.92
N PRO A 6 -4.81 -5.21 -15.96
CA PRO A 6 -4.95 -6.62 -16.28
C PRO A 6 -6.09 -6.86 -17.27
N ASP A 7 -5.95 -7.92 -18.06
CA ASP A 7 -7.07 -8.45 -18.83
C ASP A 7 -8.14 -8.99 -17.87
N GLY A 8 -9.41 -8.87 -18.24
CA GLY A 8 -10.51 -9.34 -17.41
C GLY A 8 -11.84 -9.26 -18.13
N ALA A 9 -12.85 -9.86 -17.53
CA ALA A 9 -14.22 -9.78 -18.02
C ALA A 9 -14.81 -8.37 -17.76
N PRO A 10 -15.70 -7.87 -18.65
CA PRO A 10 -16.45 -6.65 -18.37
C PRO A 10 -17.17 -6.74 -17.03
N TRP A 11 -17.05 -5.69 -16.22
CA TRP A 11 -17.71 -5.63 -14.93
C TRP A 11 -19.14 -5.06 -15.06
N PRO A 12 -20.12 -5.49 -14.23
CA PRO A 12 -21.46 -4.92 -14.23
C PRO A 12 -21.46 -3.40 -14.06
N ALA A 13 -22.28 -2.70 -14.85
CA ALA A 13 -22.33 -1.24 -14.87
C ALA A 13 -22.88 -0.63 -13.57
N ASP A 14 -23.64 -1.40 -12.79
CA ASP A 14 -24.11 -1.08 -11.44
C ASP A 14 -23.13 -1.53 -10.34
N GLY A 15 -22.06 -2.24 -10.71
CA GLY A 15 -21.04 -2.73 -9.77
C GLY A 15 -21.43 -3.99 -9.01
N ALA A 16 -22.54 -4.65 -9.37
CA ALA A 16 -23.05 -5.81 -8.64
C ALA A 16 -22.00 -6.93 -8.49
N LEU A 17 -22.00 -7.56 -7.31
CA LEU A 17 -21.22 -8.77 -7.02
C LEU A 17 -22.13 -9.99 -7.08
N ASP A 18 -21.64 -11.11 -7.63
CA ASP A 18 -22.39 -12.37 -7.60
C ASP A 18 -22.46 -12.88 -6.15
N PRO A 19 -23.66 -12.97 -5.53
CA PRO A 19 -23.79 -13.38 -4.13
C PRO A 19 -23.26 -14.79 -3.83
N ARG A 20 -23.06 -15.63 -4.85
CA ARG A 20 -22.48 -16.97 -4.70
C ARG A 20 -20.96 -16.95 -4.56
N LEU A 21 -20.31 -15.85 -4.95
CA LEU A 21 -18.86 -15.71 -5.01
C LEU A 21 -18.30 -14.75 -3.95
N VAL A 22 -19.16 -14.03 -3.21
CA VAL A 22 -18.71 -13.10 -2.16
C VAL A 22 -18.28 -13.78 -0.86
N GLU A 23 -18.57 -15.08 -0.69
CA GLU A 23 -18.14 -15.89 0.47
C GLU A 23 -18.46 -15.24 1.83
N LYS A 24 -19.65 -14.63 1.96
CA LYS A 24 -20.01 -13.79 3.13
C LYS A 24 -19.81 -14.47 4.49
N ASP A 25 -19.94 -15.79 4.55
CA ASP A 25 -19.83 -16.60 5.78
C ASP A 25 -18.36 -16.86 6.20
N ALA A 26 -17.38 -16.51 5.35
CA ALA A 26 -15.95 -16.63 5.67
C ALA A 26 -15.48 -15.65 6.76
N GLY A 27 -16.27 -14.61 7.06
CA GLY A 27 -15.98 -13.68 8.15
C GLY A 27 -14.69 -12.87 8.01
N ARG A 28 -14.15 -12.74 6.78
CA ARG A 28 -12.93 -12.00 6.50
C ARG A 28 -13.11 -10.51 6.86
N PRO A 29 -12.15 -9.88 7.57
CA PRO A 29 -12.20 -8.45 7.80
C PRO A 29 -12.18 -7.65 6.50
N LEU A 30 -12.85 -6.50 6.49
CA LEU A 30 -12.84 -5.58 5.36
C LEU A 30 -11.75 -4.52 5.53
N SER A 31 -11.03 -4.20 4.46
CA SER A 31 -10.07 -3.11 4.36
C SER A 31 -10.50 -2.11 3.28
N LEU A 32 -10.21 -0.83 3.46
CA LEU A 32 -10.46 0.19 2.44
C LEU A 32 -9.16 0.77 1.93
N TYR A 33 -8.99 0.84 0.61
CA TYR A 33 -7.86 1.53 0.00
C TYR A 33 -8.38 2.74 -0.77
N VAL A 34 -7.85 3.93 -0.52
CA VAL A 34 -8.16 5.14 -1.27
C VAL A 34 -6.93 5.50 -2.09
N HIS A 35 -7.03 5.29 -3.41
CA HIS A 35 -6.00 5.71 -4.34
C HIS A 35 -6.11 7.22 -4.57
N VAL A 36 -5.08 8.00 -4.25
CA VAL A 36 -5.00 9.43 -4.59
C VAL A 36 -4.01 9.59 -5.74
N PRO A 37 -4.47 9.93 -6.95
CA PRO A 37 -3.65 9.79 -8.16
C PRO A 37 -2.71 10.98 -8.42
N PHE A 38 -2.61 11.95 -7.52
CA PHE A 38 -1.94 13.23 -7.79
C PHE A 38 -0.50 13.27 -7.27
N CYS A 39 0.43 13.74 -8.08
CA CYS A 39 1.82 13.99 -7.72
C CYS A 39 2.28 15.36 -8.21
N ARG A 40 3.21 16.00 -7.49
CA ARG A 40 3.91 17.21 -7.98
C ARG A 40 4.82 16.88 -9.17
N VAL A 41 5.54 15.76 -9.07
CA VAL A 41 6.46 15.24 -10.08
C VAL A 41 6.29 13.73 -10.15
N ARG A 42 6.37 13.16 -11.36
CA ARG A 42 6.44 11.71 -11.54
C ARG A 42 7.90 11.26 -11.48
N CYS A 43 8.24 10.48 -10.44
CA CYS A 43 9.57 9.91 -10.27
C CYS A 43 9.86 8.91 -11.42
N GLY A 44 11.12 8.83 -11.86
CA GLY A 44 11.51 8.05 -13.04
C GLY A 44 11.22 6.56 -12.93
N TYR A 45 11.27 6.00 -11.72
CA TYR A 45 11.00 4.59 -11.39
C TYR A 45 9.52 4.30 -11.11
N CYS A 46 8.68 5.31 -10.91
CA CYS A 46 7.32 5.14 -10.38
C CYS A 46 6.38 4.57 -11.46
N ASP A 47 5.87 3.37 -11.20
CA ASP A 47 4.89 2.65 -12.01
C ASP A 47 3.43 2.88 -11.55
N PHE A 48 3.23 3.50 -10.38
CA PHE A 48 1.92 3.84 -9.85
C PHE A 48 1.09 4.71 -10.80
N ASN A 49 -0.24 4.57 -10.70
CA ASN A 49 -1.23 5.31 -11.48
C ASN A 49 -1.31 6.80 -11.07
N THR A 50 -0.31 7.57 -11.50
CA THR A 50 -0.09 8.95 -11.02
C THR A 50 -0.13 9.98 -12.14
N TYR A 51 -0.56 11.18 -11.78
CA TYR A 51 -0.78 12.30 -12.69
C TYR A 51 -0.29 13.60 -12.06
N THR A 52 0.27 14.47 -12.90
CA THR A 52 0.73 15.81 -12.51
C THR A 52 -0.21 16.92 -13.01
N ALA A 53 -1.28 16.54 -13.72
CA ALA A 53 -2.26 17.43 -14.30
C ALA A 53 -3.56 17.44 -13.48
N GLN A 54 -4.34 18.50 -13.67
CA GLN A 54 -5.73 18.63 -13.23
C GLN A 54 -6.68 18.24 -14.37
N PHE A 55 -7.85 17.72 -14.01
CA PHE A 55 -8.78 17.09 -14.95
C PHE A 55 -10.22 17.60 -14.83
N GLY A 56 -10.49 18.55 -13.93
CA GLY A 56 -11.80 19.14 -13.70
C GLY A 56 -12.54 18.51 -12.53
N ALA A 57 -13.81 18.90 -12.37
CA ALA A 57 -14.65 18.54 -11.23
C ALA A 57 -14.70 17.02 -10.96
N GLY A 58 -14.44 16.64 -9.70
CA GLY A 58 -14.36 15.25 -9.23
C GLY A 58 -13.01 14.59 -9.49
N ALA A 59 -12.11 15.26 -10.21
CA ALA A 59 -10.77 14.79 -10.55
C ALA A 59 -9.68 15.86 -10.32
N ASP A 60 -10.01 16.88 -9.52
CA ASP A 60 -9.10 17.93 -9.05
C ASP A 60 -8.98 17.86 -7.52
N LEU A 61 -7.88 18.43 -6.99
CA LEU A 61 -7.47 18.30 -5.59
C LEU A 61 -8.55 18.71 -4.56
N ASP A 62 -9.41 19.66 -4.89
CA ASP A 62 -10.44 20.24 -4.01
C ASP A 62 -11.84 19.62 -4.20
N THR A 63 -11.99 18.76 -5.20
CA THR A 63 -13.27 18.10 -5.52
C THR A 63 -13.19 16.59 -5.47
N TYR A 64 -11.98 16.03 -5.31
CA TYR A 64 -11.69 14.61 -5.41
C TYR A 64 -12.41 13.75 -4.36
N ALA A 65 -12.53 14.22 -3.12
CA ALA A 65 -13.26 13.48 -2.08
C ALA A 65 -14.72 13.27 -2.50
N GLY A 66 -15.31 14.19 -3.26
CA GLY A 66 -16.66 14.01 -3.79
C GLY A 66 -16.83 12.74 -4.62
N SER A 67 -15.86 12.42 -5.49
CA SER A 67 -15.89 11.20 -6.29
C SER A 67 -15.61 9.96 -5.45
N VAL A 68 -14.63 10.01 -4.53
CA VAL A 68 -14.38 8.90 -3.57
C VAL A 68 -15.65 8.58 -2.78
N LEU A 69 -16.39 9.59 -2.31
CA LEU A 69 -17.61 9.40 -1.54
C LEU A 69 -18.80 8.91 -2.38
N ALA A 70 -18.84 9.25 -3.67
CA ALA A 70 -19.82 8.68 -4.59
C ALA A 70 -19.57 7.18 -4.81
N GLU A 71 -18.31 6.77 -4.94
CA GLU A 71 -17.94 5.36 -4.99
C GLU A 71 -18.18 4.64 -3.65
N ALA A 72 -17.89 5.28 -2.52
CA ALA A 72 -18.18 4.69 -1.20
C ALA A 72 -19.68 4.42 -1.01
N ALA A 73 -20.54 5.31 -1.52
CA ALA A 73 -21.98 5.10 -1.52
C ALA A 73 -22.41 3.96 -2.47
N LEU A 74 -21.71 3.77 -3.60
CA LEU A 74 -21.90 2.61 -4.47
C LEU A 74 -21.49 1.32 -3.76
N ALA A 75 -20.30 1.30 -3.16
CA ALA A 75 -19.76 0.17 -2.43
C ALA A 75 -20.71 -0.30 -1.32
N ALA A 76 -21.19 0.63 -0.49
CA ALA A 76 -22.13 0.33 0.58
C ALA A 76 -23.41 -0.37 0.07
N ARG A 77 -23.99 0.12 -1.04
CA ARG A 77 -25.17 -0.51 -1.66
C ARG A 77 -24.84 -1.90 -2.21
N VAL A 78 -23.75 -2.01 -2.97
CA VAL A 78 -23.32 -3.27 -3.60
C VAL A 78 -23.05 -4.37 -2.56
N LEU A 79 -22.40 -4.04 -1.44
CA LEU A 79 -22.14 -4.98 -0.36
C LEU A 79 -23.45 -5.44 0.33
N ASP A 80 -24.40 -4.52 0.53
CA ASP A 80 -25.72 -4.84 1.10
C ASP A 80 -26.56 -5.72 0.17
N ASP A 81 -26.62 -5.37 -1.12
CA ASP A 81 -27.32 -6.14 -2.16
C ASP A 81 -26.75 -7.56 -2.33
N ALA A 82 -25.43 -7.72 -2.13
CA ALA A 82 -24.77 -9.03 -2.13
C ALA A 82 -25.01 -9.85 -0.85
N GLY A 83 -25.70 -9.28 0.14
CA GLY A 83 -26.05 -9.93 1.41
C GLY A 83 -24.90 -10.02 2.41
N ILE A 84 -23.84 -9.22 2.24
CA ILE A 84 -22.74 -9.09 3.22
C ILE A 84 -23.20 -8.26 4.42
N GLY A 85 -24.07 -7.28 4.19
CA GLY A 85 -24.58 -6.35 5.19
C GLY A 85 -23.51 -5.37 5.70
N PRO A 86 -23.76 -4.67 6.83
CA PRO A 86 -22.81 -3.72 7.38
C PRO A 86 -21.57 -4.44 7.90
N ARG A 87 -20.43 -4.20 7.26
CA ARG A 87 -19.11 -4.71 7.65
C ARG A 87 -18.13 -3.55 7.81
N PRO A 88 -17.96 -3.00 9.02
CA PRO A 88 -17.05 -1.89 9.27
C PRO A 88 -15.62 -2.25 8.89
N ALA A 89 -14.92 -1.32 8.23
CA ALA A 89 -13.54 -1.51 7.81
C ALA A 89 -12.60 -1.60 9.02
N SER A 90 -11.73 -2.59 9.04
CA SER A 90 -10.69 -2.78 10.05
C SER A 90 -9.43 -1.97 9.76
N THR A 91 -9.23 -1.58 8.50
CA THR A 91 -8.15 -0.69 8.07
C THR A 91 -8.63 0.24 6.95
N VAL A 92 -8.04 1.43 6.88
CA VAL A 92 -8.19 2.38 5.77
C VAL A 92 -6.79 2.88 5.39
N PHE A 93 -6.47 2.85 4.10
CA PHE A 93 -5.15 3.27 3.62
C PHE A 93 -5.28 4.25 2.46
N PHE A 94 -4.77 5.46 2.64
CA PHE A 94 -4.67 6.47 1.60
C PHE A 94 -3.28 6.41 0.99
N GLY A 95 -3.20 6.00 -0.28
CA GLY A 95 -1.92 5.83 -0.98
C GLY A 95 -2.02 6.18 -2.46
N GLY A 96 -1.04 5.76 -3.24
CA GLY A 96 -1.02 5.95 -4.70
C GLY A 96 0.03 6.96 -5.12
N GLY A 97 -0.39 8.14 -5.57
CA GLY A 97 0.54 9.23 -5.87
C GLY A 97 1.12 9.87 -4.62
N THR A 98 0.61 11.03 -4.27
CA THR A 98 0.97 11.73 -3.03
C THR A 98 -0.34 12.18 -2.40
N PRO A 99 -0.95 11.37 -1.51
CA PRO A 99 -2.20 11.72 -0.84
C PRO A 99 -2.21 13.12 -0.22
N THR A 100 -1.07 13.52 0.36
CA THR A 100 -0.84 14.85 0.95
C THR A 100 -0.73 16.00 -0.07
N MET A 101 -0.97 15.76 -1.35
CA MET A 101 -1.32 16.82 -2.32
C MET A 101 -2.74 17.34 -2.09
N LEU A 102 -3.63 16.52 -1.52
CA LEU A 102 -4.92 16.96 -1.02
C LEU A 102 -4.72 17.75 0.27
N ALA A 103 -5.50 18.81 0.46
CA ALA A 103 -5.50 19.54 1.72
C ALA A 103 -5.97 18.62 2.87
N PRO A 104 -5.48 18.81 4.11
CA PRO A 104 -5.91 18.03 5.27
C PRO A 104 -7.43 17.94 5.42
N ASP A 105 -8.15 19.04 5.17
CA ASP A 105 -9.62 19.09 5.25
C ASP A 105 -10.30 18.18 4.21
N GLU A 106 -9.72 18.02 3.01
CA GLU A 106 -10.26 17.14 1.97
C GLU A 106 -10.00 15.66 2.31
N LEU A 107 -8.85 15.35 2.91
CA LEU A 107 -8.54 14.02 3.44
C LEU A 107 -9.48 13.66 4.61
N ALA A 108 -9.67 14.59 5.54
CA ALA A 108 -10.60 14.43 6.66
C ALA A 108 -12.03 14.21 6.17
N ARG A 109 -12.49 15.02 5.21
CA ARG A 109 -13.80 14.87 4.56
C ARG A 109 -13.97 13.50 3.90
N ALA A 110 -12.94 13.00 3.21
CA ALA A 110 -12.98 11.66 2.63
C ALA A 110 -13.11 10.58 3.71
N LEU A 111 -12.28 10.65 4.76
CA LEU A 111 -12.31 9.69 5.87
C LEU A 111 -13.65 9.70 6.62
N ASP A 112 -14.19 10.88 6.93
CA ASP A 112 -15.48 11.04 7.59
C ASP A 112 -16.60 10.43 6.75
N GLY A 113 -16.62 10.73 5.44
CA GLY A 113 -17.66 10.19 4.57
C GLY A 113 -17.55 8.69 4.34
N LEU A 114 -16.34 8.09 4.40
CA LEU A 114 -16.16 6.63 4.44
C LEU A 114 -16.73 6.03 5.73
N ARG A 115 -16.46 6.68 6.87
CA ARG A 115 -17.00 6.29 8.18
C ARG A 115 -18.52 6.30 8.18
N GLU A 116 -19.15 7.28 7.54
CA GLU A 116 -20.61 7.39 7.42
C GLU A 116 -21.23 6.34 6.50
N ARG A 117 -20.60 6.04 5.35
CA ARG A 117 -21.21 5.24 4.28
C ARG A 117 -20.96 3.74 4.43
N ILE A 118 -19.74 3.37 4.82
CA ILE A 118 -19.30 1.97 4.91
C ILE A 118 -19.17 1.57 6.39
N GLY A 119 -18.68 2.48 7.22
CA GLY A 119 -18.33 2.22 8.62
C GLY A 119 -16.85 1.88 8.77
N ILE A 120 -16.28 2.33 9.89
CA ILE A 120 -14.90 2.03 10.29
C ILE A 120 -14.96 1.48 11.72
N ALA A 121 -14.31 0.34 11.94
CA ALA A 121 -14.32 -0.34 13.22
C ALA A 121 -13.58 0.48 14.29
N PRO A 122 -14.00 0.44 15.57
CA PRO A 122 -13.21 1.00 16.66
C PRO A 122 -11.81 0.40 16.69
N GLY A 123 -10.78 1.25 16.81
CA GLY A 123 -9.39 0.82 16.78
C GLY A 123 -8.91 0.34 15.40
N ALA A 124 -9.60 0.69 14.31
CA ALA A 124 -9.10 0.49 12.95
C ALA A 124 -7.80 1.25 12.72
N GLU A 125 -6.91 0.67 11.92
CA GLU A 125 -5.72 1.37 11.44
C GLU A 125 -6.12 2.31 10.29
N VAL A 126 -5.76 3.59 10.38
CA VAL A 126 -5.98 4.58 9.30
C VAL A 126 -4.63 5.18 8.91
N THR A 127 -4.11 4.73 7.76
CA THR A 127 -2.78 5.05 7.27
C THR A 127 -2.83 6.05 6.12
N LEU A 128 -1.92 7.02 6.13
CA LEU A 128 -1.72 7.99 5.06
C LEU A 128 -0.28 7.92 4.53
N GLU A 129 -0.10 7.73 3.22
CA GLU A 129 1.19 7.98 2.58
C GLU A 129 1.44 9.49 2.40
N ALA A 130 2.66 9.92 2.70
CA ALA A 130 3.05 11.32 2.67
C ALA A 130 4.42 11.54 2.03
N ASN A 131 4.53 12.63 1.28
CA ASN A 131 5.83 13.19 0.93
C ASN A 131 6.27 14.14 2.07
N PRO A 132 7.51 14.03 2.58
CA PRO A 132 8.02 14.94 3.62
C PRO A 132 7.91 16.44 3.28
N ASP A 133 7.90 16.80 1.99
CA ASP A 133 7.78 18.19 1.52
C ASP A 133 6.35 18.74 1.53
N THR A 134 5.34 17.88 1.63
CA THR A 134 3.92 18.28 1.49
C THR A 134 3.18 18.31 2.81
N VAL A 135 3.89 18.12 3.93
CA VAL A 135 3.31 18.13 5.28
C VAL A 135 3.83 19.29 6.12
N SER A 136 3.03 19.64 7.14
CA SER A 136 3.38 20.59 8.19
C SER A 136 2.90 20.06 9.54
N ALA A 137 3.48 20.56 10.64
CA ALA A 137 3.04 20.19 11.99
C ALA A 137 1.53 20.38 12.20
N HIS A 138 0.99 21.54 11.77
CA HIS A 138 -0.43 21.82 11.89
C HIS A 138 -1.30 20.87 11.04
N GLY A 139 -0.87 20.57 9.81
CA GLY A 139 -1.58 19.63 8.94
C GLY A 139 -1.62 18.21 9.51
N LEU A 140 -0.51 17.72 10.07
CA LEU A 140 -0.44 16.39 10.70
C LEU A 140 -1.30 16.32 11.97
N ALA A 141 -1.31 17.37 12.79
CA ALA A 141 -2.21 17.45 13.94
C ALA A 141 -3.69 17.39 13.52
N GLY A 142 -4.07 18.16 12.48
CA GLY A 142 -5.44 18.11 11.94
C GLY A 142 -5.83 16.74 11.38
N LEU A 143 -4.89 16.02 10.76
CA LEU A 143 -5.12 14.65 10.30
C LEU A 143 -5.29 13.68 11.49
N ALA A 144 -4.49 13.80 12.54
CA ALA A 144 -4.66 13.01 13.76
C ALA A 144 -6.05 13.26 14.39
N ASP A 145 -6.47 14.53 14.48
CA ASP A 145 -7.80 14.92 15.00
C ASP A 145 -8.95 14.34 14.14
N ALA A 146 -8.76 14.21 12.83
CA ALA A 146 -9.72 13.57 11.91
C ALA A 146 -9.81 12.04 12.08
N GLY A 147 -8.85 11.43 12.80
CA GLY A 147 -8.81 10.01 13.10
C GLY A 147 -7.83 9.21 12.23
N PHE A 148 -6.88 9.85 11.56
CA PHE A 148 -5.70 9.15 11.06
C PHE A 148 -4.87 8.64 12.24
N THR A 149 -4.36 7.41 12.15
CA THR A 149 -3.58 6.78 13.23
C THR A 149 -2.12 6.58 12.86
N ARG A 150 -1.81 6.62 11.55
CA ARG A 150 -0.48 6.30 11.03
C ARG A 150 -0.14 7.11 9.78
N VAL A 151 1.12 7.48 9.62
CA VAL A 151 1.66 8.11 8.40
C VAL A 151 2.90 7.36 7.90
N SER A 152 3.00 7.15 6.58
CA SER A 152 4.19 6.58 5.93
C SER A 152 4.89 7.65 5.10
N PHE A 153 6.13 7.98 5.47
CA PHE A 153 6.93 8.97 4.77
C PHE A 153 7.84 8.32 3.74
N GLY A 154 7.68 8.75 2.49
CA GLY A 154 8.55 8.31 1.41
C GLY A 154 9.96 8.90 1.47
N MET A 155 10.83 8.38 2.33
CA MET A 155 12.24 8.78 2.50
C MET A 155 13.15 8.37 1.33
N GLN A 156 12.97 7.14 0.84
CA GLN A 156 13.76 6.43 -0.17
C GLN A 156 15.24 6.24 0.17
N SER A 157 15.98 7.31 0.41
CA SER A 157 17.40 7.31 0.76
C SER A 157 17.78 8.56 1.54
N ALA A 158 18.79 8.47 2.41
CA ALA A 158 19.40 9.64 3.05
C ALA A 158 20.49 10.28 2.17
N VAL A 159 20.83 9.67 1.03
CA VAL A 159 21.99 10.02 0.21
C VAL A 159 21.53 10.82 -1.02
N PRO A 160 21.95 12.11 -1.16
CA PRO A 160 21.47 12.99 -2.24
C PRO A 160 21.65 12.44 -3.66
N ARG A 161 22.77 11.76 -3.95
CA ARG A 161 23.01 11.19 -5.29
C ARG A 161 22.08 10.01 -5.61
N VAL A 162 21.67 9.24 -4.61
CA VAL A 162 20.72 8.13 -4.77
C VAL A 162 19.32 8.71 -5.01
N LEU A 163 18.92 9.73 -4.25
CA LEU A 163 17.68 10.45 -4.49
C LEU A 163 17.61 11.06 -5.90
N ALA A 164 18.72 11.65 -6.37
CA ALA A 164 18.79 12.19 -7.73
C ALA A 164 18.60 11.10 -8.80
N ALA A 165 19.16 9.90 -8.61
CA ALA A 165 18.94 8.76 -9.51
C ALA A 165 17.47 8.30 -9.55
N LEU A 166 16.73 8.51 -8.45
CA LEU A 166 15.31 8.21 -8.32
C LEU A 166 14.39 9.36 -8.78
N ASP A 167 14.91 10.46 -9.29
CA ASP A 167 14.18 11.72 -9.57
C ASP A 167 13.42 12.26 -8.33
N ARG A 168 13.90 11.95 -7.11
CA ARG A 168 13.32 12.44 -5.86
C ARG A 168 13.85 13.82 -5.54
N THR A 169 12.93 14.75 -5.25
CA THR A 169 13.22 16.18 -5.09
C THR A 169 13.15 16.69 -3.65
N HIS A 170 12.80 15.84 -2.69
CA HIS A 170 12.72 16.24 -1.29
C HIS A 170 14.13 16.42 -0.69
N ALA A 171 14.24 17.31 0.29
CA ALA A 171 15.47 17.49 1.03
C ALA A 171 15.58 16.39 2.12
N PRO A 172 16.67 15.58 2.17
CA PRO A 172 16.83 14.54 3.19
C PRO A 172 16.64 15.03 4.63
N GLU A 173 17.02 16.28 4.88
CA GLU A 173 16.97 16.94 6.18
C GLU A 173 15.52 17.22 6.64
N ARG A 174 14.54 17.18 5.73
CA ARG A 174 13.11 17.34 6.04
C ARG A 174 12.49 16.09 6.64
N VAL A 175 13.05 14.91 6.39
CA VAL A 175 12.47 13.64 6.86
C VAL A 175 12.44 13.59 8.40
N PRO A 176 13.54 13.87 9.14
CA PRO A 176 13.50 13.87 10.60
C PRO A 176 12.50 14.86 11.20
N GLU A 177 12.33 16.02 10.57
CA GLU A 177 11.38 17.05 11.01
C GLU A 177 9.92 16.57 10.84
N ALA A 178 9.59 15.99 9.67
CA ALA A 178 8.27 15.43 9.42
C ALA A 178 7.93 14.26 10.36
N VAL A 179 8.92 13.39 10.64
CA VAL A 179 8.78 12.31 11.62
C VAL A 179 8.51 12.85 13.01
N ALA A 180 9.24 13.89 13.45
CA ALA A 180 9.04 14.51 14.76
C ALA A 180 7.63 15.09 14.89
N TRP A 181 7.17 15.83 13.88
CA TRP A 181 5.81 16.40 13.87
C TRP A 181 4.71 15.34 13.92
N ALA A 182 4.85 14.24 13.18
CA ALA A 182 3.88 13.15 13.21
C ALA A 182 3.81 12.49 14.60
N ARG A 183 4.96 12.28 15.25
CA ARG A 183 5.03 11.77 16.62
C ARG A 183 4.41 12.73 17.63
N GLU A 184 4.66 14.02 17.50
CA GLU A 184 4.03 15.06 18.35
C GLU A 184 2.50 15.09 18.20
N ALA A 185 2.00 14.79 17.00
CA ALA A 185 0.56 14.62 16.73
C ALA A 185 -0.01 13.29 17.25
N GLY A 186 0.81 12.39 17.79
CA GLY A 186 0.37 11.08 18.30
C GLY A 186 0.14 10.02 17.22
N LEU A 187 0.68 10.22 16.02
CA LEU A 187 0.61 9.25 14.92
C LEU A 187 1.74 8.22 15.03
N ASP A 188 1.43 6.98 14.67
CA ASP A 188 2.47 6.00 14.33
C ASP A 188 3.17 6.41 13.03
N VAL A 189 4.48 6.20 12.95
CA VAL A 189 5.30 6.65 11.82
C VAL A 189 6.01 5.49 11.14
N SER A 190 5.84 5.42 9.82
CA SER A 190 6.63 4.59 8.92
C SER A 190 7.55 5.45 8.07
N VAL A 191 8.72 4.93 7.71
CA VAL A 191 9.56 5.50 6.66
C VAL A 191 9.84 4.43 5.60
N ASP A 192 9.72 4.82 4.34
CA ASP A 192 9.88 3.91 3.20
C ASP A 192 11.22 4.18 2.52
N LEU A 193 12.00 3.13 2.31
CA LEU A 193 13.34 3.13 1.72
C LEU A 193 13.33 2.30 0.43
N ILE A 194 14.22 2.64 -0.51
CA ILE A 194 14.46 1.85 -1.72
C ILE A 194 15.97 1.58 -1.83
N TYR A 195 16.33 0.31 -1.97
CA TYR A 195 17.70 -0.13 -2.23
C TYR A 195 17.84 -0.74 -3.63
N GLY A 196 19.07 -0.91 -4.11
CA GLY A 196 19.35 -1.43 -5.47
C GLY A 196 19.34 -0.33 -6.54
N CYS A 197 19.46 0.93 -6.14
CA CYS A 197 19.41 2.04 -7.08
C CYS A 197 20.66 2.11 -7.99
N PRO A 198 20.54 2.58 -9.25
CA PRO A 198 21.69 2.76 -10.13
C PRO A 198 22.80 3.60 -9.48
N GLY A 199 23.99 3.01 -9.33
CA GLY A 199 25.16 3.66 -8.73
C GLY A 199 25.15 3.76 -7.19
N GLU A 200 24.17 3.16 -6.52
CA GLU A 200 24.12 3.06 -5.06
C GLU A 200 25.11 2.00 -4.56
N THR A 201 26.01 2.42 -3.67
CA THR A 201 26.95 1.50 -3.00
C THR A 201 26.35 0.91 -1.72
N LEU A 202 26.93 -0.17 -1.20
CA LEU A 202 26.55 -0.71 0.10
C LEU A 202 26.71 0.31 1.25
N ASP A 203 27.75 1.15 1.19
CA ASP A 203 27.96 2.23 2.16
C ASP A 203 26.84 3.29 2.13
N ASP A 204 26.30 3.60 0.93
CA ASP A 204 25.15 4.50 0.80
C ASP A 204 23.88 3.92 1.39
N TRP A 205 23.67 2.63 1.14
CA TRP A 205 22.55 1.90 1.69
C TRP A 205 22.62 1.88 3.22
N ARG A 206 23.79 1.51 3.77
CA ARG A 206 24.06 1.54 5.21
C ARG A 206 23.86 2.93 5.81
N ALA A 207 24.29 3.99 5.12
CA ALA A 207 24.06 5.36 5.58
C ALA A 207 22.56 5.70 5.68
N SER A 208 21.75 5.22 4.73
CA SER A 208 20.29 5.40 4.72
C SER A 208 19.60 4.62 5.84
N LEU A 209 19.99 3.35 6.05
CA LEU A 209 19.51 2.52 7.17
C LEU A 209 19.81 3.18 8.52
N LEU A 210 21.05 3.63 8.73
CA LEU A 210 21.45 4.30 9.97
C LEU A 210 20.72 5.64 10.17
N ALA A 211 20.41 6.37 9.09
CA ALA A 211 19.59 7.57 9.19
C ALA A 211 18.16 7.26 9.60
N ALA A 212 17.55 6.21 9.02
CA ALA A 212 16.21 5.75 9.38
C ALA A 212 16.14 5.31 10.84
N THR A 213 17.06 4.46 11.30
CA THR A 213 17.04 3.94 12.68
C THR A 213 17.27 5.02 13.73
N ARG A 214 18.03 6.08 13.44
CA ARG A 214 18.20 7.24 14.34
C ARG A 214 16.90 7.98 14.61
N MET A 215 16.00 8.05 13.63
CA MET A 215 14.65 8.62 13.82
C MET A 215 13.74 7.71 14.64
N ARG A 216 14.17 6.45 14.83
CA ARG A 216 13.44 5.38 15.53
C ARG A 216 11.97 5.30 15.12
N PRO A 217 11.60 5.29 13.82
CA PRO A 217 10.19 5.15 13.40
C PRO A 217 9.55 3.88 13.99
N ASP A 218 8.23 3.85 14.03
CA ASP A 218 7.49 2.70 14.55
C ASP A 218 7.56 1.52 13.57
N HIS A 219 7.81 1.82 12.30
CA HIS A 219 7.91 0.88 11.20
C HIS A 219 8.88 1.35 10.10
N ILE A 220 9.51 0.41 9.38
CA ILE A 220 10.37 0.69 8.23
C ILE A 220 9.97 -0.24 7.09
N SER A 221 9.75 0.33 5.91
CA SER A 221 9.60 -0.40 4.66
C SER A 221 10.91 -0.28 3.87
N ALA A 222 11.50 -1.38 3.44
CA ALA A 222 12.71 -1.44 2.63
C ALA A 222 12.44 -2.25 1.35
N TYR A 223 12.25 -1.54 0.25
CA TYR A 223 11.90 -2.14 -1.05
C TYR A 223 13.13 -2.29 -1.94
N ALA A 224 13.26 -3.44 -2.60
CA ALA A 224 14.16 -3.56 -3.75
C ALA A 224 13.63 -2.69 -4.91
N LEU A 225 14.54 -2.04 -5.65
CA LEU A 225 14.17 -1.27 -6.82
C LEU A 225 13.73 -2.19 -7.95
N VAL A 226 12.43 -2.25 -8.20
CA VAL A 226 11.90 -2.92 -9.40
C VAL A 226 11.84 -1.93 -10.55
N VAL A 227 12.56 -2.21 -11.65
CA VAL A 227 12.53 -1.41 -12.87
C VAL A 227 11.44 -1.92 -13.80
N GLU A 228 10.40 -1.11 -13.97
CA GLU A 228 9.24 -1.47 -14.80
C GLU A 228 9.32 -0.90 -16.22
N GLU A 229 8.99 -1.70 -17.23
CA GLU A 229 9.09 -1.35 -18.66
C GLU A 229 8.32 -0.07 -19.01
N GLY A 230 7.19 0.18 -18.34
CA GLY A 230 6.34 1.36 -18.53
C GLY A 230 6.86 2.67 -17.92
N THR A 231 8.04 2.65 -17.30
CA THR A 231 8.59 3.79 -16.57
C THR A 231 9.69 4.50 -17.35
N ARG A 232 10.02 5.74 -16.96
CA ARG A 232 11.14 6.47 -17.58
C ARG A 232 12.45 5.73 -17.35
N MET A 233 12.66 5.23 -16.14
CA MET A 233 13.84 4.45 -15.77
C MET A 233 13.93 3.15 -16.57
N GLY A 234 12.81 2.44 -16.74
CA GLY A 234 12.74 1.25 -17.60
C GLY A 234 13.19 1.53 -19.03
N ALA A 235 12.75 2.65 -19.60
CA ALA A 235 13.19 3.08 -20.93
C ALA A 235 14.69 3.44 -20.98
N GLN A 236 15.25 4.02 -19.92
CA GLN A 236 16.69 4.34 -19.83
C GLN A 236 17.54 3.06 -19.72
N VAL A 237 17.11 2.10 -18.89
CA VAL A 237 17.76 0.78 -18.76
C VAL A 237 17.71 0.01 -20.08
N ALA A 238 16.56 -0.01 -20.75
CA ALA A 238 16.42 -0.66 -22.06
C ALA A 238 17.33 -0.04 -23.14
N ARG A 239 17.66 1.26 -23.03
CA ARG A 239 18.62 1.94 -23.92
C ARG A 239 20.08 1.83 -23.48
N GLY A 240 20.35 1.21 -22.32
CA GLY A 240 21.69 1.12 -21.75
C GLY A 240 22.22 2.44 -21.17
N GLU A 241 21.35 3.42 -20.91
CA GLU A 241 21.70 4.70 -20.29
C GLU A 241 21.88 4.57 -18.77
N LEU A 242 21.20 3.59 -18.15
CA LEU A 242 21.34 3.20 -16.75
C LEU A 242 21.56 1.68 -16.67
N PRO A 243 22.34 1.18 -15.69
CA PRO A 243 22.39 -0.25 -15.41
C PRO A 243 21.05 -0.75 -14.88
N ALA A 244 20.71 -1.99 -15.19
CA ALA A 244 19.64 -2.71 -14.49
C ALA A 244 20.09 -3.03 -13.04
N PRO A 245 19.16 -3.13 -12.08
CA PRO A 245 19.47 -3.67 -10.76
C PRO A 245 20.09 -5.06 -10.86
N ASP A 246 21.09 -5.33 -10.02
CA ASP A 246 21.77 -6.61 -9.93
C ASP A 246 21.14 -7.42 -8.76
N PRO A 247 20.53 -8.59 -9.03
CA PRO A 247 19.90 -9.40 -7.99
C PRO A 247 20.83 -9.81 -6.84
N ASP A 248 22.12 -10.03 -7.11
CA ASP A 248 23.09 -10.43 -6.07
C ASP A 248 23.46 -9.21 -5.18
N ASP A 249 23.53 -8.01 -5.76
CA ASP A 249 23.69 -6.75 -5.00
C ASP A 249 22.44 -6.45 -4.16
N GLU A 250 21.24 -6.63 -4.72
CA GLU A 250 19.97 -6.48 -3.99
C GLU A 250 19.85 -7.47 -2.83
N ALA A 251 20.24 -8.73 -3.03
CA ALA A 251 20.29 -9.72 -1.96
C ALA A 251 21.26 -9.31 -0.84
N THR A 252 22.46 -8.86 -1.20
CA THR A 252 23.46 -8.36 -0.24
C THR A 252 22.93 -7.16 0.56
N LYS A 253 22.26 -6.21 -0.12
CA LYS A 253 21.65 -5.04 0.54
C LYS A 253 20.47 -5.42 1.44
N TYR A 254 19.70 -6.44 1.07
CA TYR A 254 18.65 -6.97 1.93
C TYR A 254 19.22 -7.60 3.21
N GLU A 255 20.28 -8.41 3.11
CA GLU A 255 20.96 -9.00 4.28
C GLU A 255 21.52 -7.91 5.21
N GLU A 256 22.10 -6.84 4.64
CA GLU A 256 22.56 -5.67 5.41
C GLU A 256 21.38 -4.96 6.10
N ALA A 257 20.23 -4.82 5.43
CA ALA A 257 19.03 -4.24 6.01
C ALA A 257 18.52 -5.07 7.19
N ASP A 258 18.38 -6.39 7.01
CA ASP A 258 17.95 -7.29 8.09
C ASP A 258 18.89 -7.20 9.30
N ALA A 259 20.20 -7.23 9.08
CA ALA A 259 21.20 -7.13 10.15
C ALA A 259 21.10 -5.79 10.91
N VAL A 260 21.14 -4.65 10.22
CA VAL A 260 21.13 -3.32 10.82
C VAL A 260 19.81 -3.02 11.52
N LEU A 261 18.68 -3.38 10.90
CA LEU A 261 17.35 -3.15 11.48
C LEU A 261 17.10 -4.07 12.68
N SER A 262 17.55 -5.32 12.62
CA SER A 262 17.46 -6.25 13.75
C SER A 262 18.26 -5.78 14.95
N GLU A 263 19.48 -5.26 14.74
CA GLU A 263 20.31 -4.66 15.79
C GLU A 263 19.64 -3.40 16.39
N ALA A 264 18.92 -2.64 15.57
CA ALA A 264 18.16 -1.47 16.00
C ALA A 264 16.82 -1.79 16.69
N GLY A 265 16.49 -3.08 16.87
CA GLY A 265 15.30 -3.54 17.60
C GLY A 265 14.04 -3.70 16.74
N TYR A 266 14.17 -3.68 15.42
CA TYR A 266 13.08 -4.03 14.52
C TYR A 266 13.05 -5.53 14.24
N ARG A 267 11.90 -6.02 13.78
CA ARG A 267 11.74 -7.40 13.31
C ARG A 267 11.08 -7.41 11.96
N TRP A 268 11.65 -8.19 11.06
CA TRP A 268 11.07 -8.55 9.79
C TRP A 268 9.78 -9.35 10.02
N TYR A 269 8.67 -8.91 9.42
CA TYR A 269 7.39 -9.61 9.56
C TYR A 269 6.75 -9.97 8.22
N GLU A 270 7.17 -9.33 7.14
CA GLU A 270 6.84 -9.68 5.76
C GLU A 270 7.86 -9.08 4.79
N ILE A 271 7.79 -9.50 3.52
CA ILE A 271 8.76 -9.29 2.46
C ILE A 271 9.65 -8.03 2.57
N SER A 272 9.07 -6.85 2.71
CA SER A 272 9.80 -5.57 2.69
C SER A 272 9.69 -4.82 4.02
N ASN A 273 8.95 -5.32 5.00
CA ASN A 273 8.52 -4.52 6.14
C ASN A 273 9.03 -5.05 7.48
N PHE A 274 9.46 -4.08 8.30
CA PHE A 274 10.03 -4.27 9.61
C PHE A 274 9.26 -3.43 10.62
N ALA A 275 8.87 -4.03 11.75
CA ALA A 275 8.18 -3.34 12.83
C ALA A 275 9.08 -3.21 14.05
N LEU A 276 9.08 -2.05 14.70
CA LEU A 276 9.81 -1.86 15.95
C LEU A 276 9.17 -2.74 17.04
N VAL A 277 9.98 -3.51 17.77
CA VAL A 277 9.46 -4.39 18.81
C VAL A 277 9.16 -3.60 20.08
N GLY A 278 7.95 -3.76 20.61
CA GLY A 278 7.54 -3.21 21.89
C GLY A 278 8.21 -3.91 23.09
N PRO A 279 8.39 -3.22 24.22
CA PRO A 279 9.02 -3.81 25.42
C PRO A 279 8.38 -5.11 25.91
N ASP A 280 7.05 -5.20 25.81
CA ASP A 280 6.27 -6.37 26.25
C ASP A 280 6.22 -7.48 25.20
N GLU A 281 6.62 -7.21 23.96
CA GLU A 281 6.57 -8.13 22.82
C GLU A 281 7.87 -8.93 22.67
N ALA A 282 9.03 -8.33 23.01
CA ALA A 282 10.35 -8.93 22.79
C ALA A 282 10.48 -10.32 23.44
N GLY A 283 10.10 -10.44 24.71
CA GLY A 283 10.15 -11.72 25.40
C GLY A 283 9.16 -12.76 24.84
N ALA A 284 8.04 -12.33 24.27
CA ALA A 284 7.07 -13.23 23.65
C ALA A 284 7.57 -13.71 22.28
N LEU A 285 8.17 -12.85 21.46
CA LEU A 285 8.83 -13.20 20.21
C LEU A 285 9.93 -14.25 20.42
N ASP A 286 10.85 -14.00 21.36
CA ASP A 286 12.01 -14.89 21.60
C ASP A 286 11.60 -16.29 22.06
N ARG A 287 10.43 -16.41 22.72
CA ARG A 287 9.85 -17.69 23.17
C ARG A 287 8.91 -18.32 22.14
N GLY A 288 8.73 -17.70 20.97
CA GLY A 288 7.76 -18.14 19.96
C GLY A 288 6.29 -18.00 20.39
N GLY A 289 6.01 -17.19 21.40
CA GLY A 289 4.66 -16.90 21.89
C GLY A 289 3.95 -15.76 21.14
N LEU A 290 4.65 -15.10 20.21
CA LEU A 290 4.12 -14.06 19.33
C LEU A 290 4.69 -14.26 17.93
N ALA A 291 3.83 -14.22 16.90
CA ALA A 291 4.28 -14.17 15.51
C ALA A 291 4.74 -12.76 15.16
N PRO A 292 5.79 -12.57 14.33
CA PRO A 292 6.23 -11.24 13.90
C PRO A 292 5.12 -10.38 13.27
N THR A 293 4.21 -11.01 12.53
CA THR A 293 3.01 -10.39 11.91
C THR A 293 1.95 -9.93 12.90
N ALA A 294 2.09 -10.27 14.18
CA ALA A 294 1.20 -9.86 15.26
C ALA A 294 1.79 -8.71 16.11
N LEU A 295 2.95 -8.17 15.72
CA LEU A 295 3.52 -6.99 16.35
C LEU A 295 2.57 -5.80 16.23
N ALA A 296 2.43 -5.03 17.32
CA ALA A 296 1.53 -3.90 17.40
C ALA A 296 1.78 -2.83 16.33
N ARG A 297 3.04 -2.71 15.88
CA ARG A 297 3.48 -1.72 14.87
C ARG A 297 3.58 -2.29 13.45
N ALA A 298 3.26 -3.58 13.24
CA ALA A 298 3.13 -4.14 11.90
C ALA A 298 1.95 -3.49 11.16
N SER A 299 2.11 -3.19 9.87
CA SER A 299 1.02 -2.62 9.06
C SER A 299 -0.09 -3.65 8.90
N ARG A 300 -1.22 -3.40 9.57
CA ARG A 300 -2.41 -4.27 9.47
C ARG A 300 -2.99 -4.23 8.07
N HIS A 301 -2.93 -3.07 7.40
CA HIS A 301 -3.41 -2.94 6.04
C HIS A 301 -2.57 -3.75 5.04
N ASN A 302 -1.24 -3.76 5.17
CA ASN A 302 -0.38 -4.59 4.31
C ASN A 302 -0.66 -6.09 4.54
N LEU A 303 -0.79 -6.49 5.81
CA LEU A 303 -1.12 -7.87 6.18
C LEU A 303 -2.49 -8.32 5.70
N ALA A 304 -3.44 -7.41 5.49
CA ALA A 304 -4.74 -7.75 4.91
C ALA A 304 -4.59 -8.37 3.51
N TYR A 305 -3.68 -7.83 2.68
CA TYR A 305 -3.40 -8.40 1.36
C TYR A 305 -2.73 -9.77 1.48
N TRP A 306 -1.77 -9.93 2.39
CA TRP A 306 -1.08 -11.22 2.58
C TRP A 306 -1.97 -12.32 3.15
N ARG A 307 -3.03 -11.94 3.86
CA ARG A 307 -4.01 -12.85 4.48
C ARG A 307 -5.24 -13.10 3.61
N ASP A 308 -5.24 -12.62 2.36
CA ASP A 308 -6.39 -12.72 1.46
C ASP A 308 -7.69 -12.19 2.10
N TRP A 309 -7.59 -11.09 2.85
CA TRP A 309 -8.76 -10.43 3.40
C TRP A 309 -9.58 -9.74 2.31
N ASP A 310 -10.77 -9.30 2.66
CA ASP A 310 -11.63 -8.55 1.76
C ASP A 310 -11.16 -7.08 1.74
N TRP A 311 -11.09 -6.45 0.57
CA TRP A 311 -10.84 -5.02 0.45
C TRP A 311 -11.62 -4.35 -0.67
N TRP A 312 -12.04 -3.11 -0.43
CA TRP A 312 -12.61 -2.23 -1.44
C TRP A 312 -11.62 -1.11 -1.77
N GLY A 313 -11.18 -1.08 -3.02
CA GLY A 313 -10.34 -0.01 -3.56
C GLY A 313 -11.19 1.11 -4.17
N LEU A 314 -11.03 2.32 -3.65
CA LEU A 314 -11.66 3.54 -4.15
C LEU A 314 -10.64 4.38 -4.93
N GLY A 315 -11.10 5.00 -6.02
CA GLY A 315 -10.29 5.91 -6.81
C GLY A 315 -9.81 5.33 -8.16
N PRO A 316 -9.20 6.17 -9.02
CA PRO A 316 -8.77 5.78 -10.34
C PRO A 316 -7.69 4.70 -10.31
N GLY A 317 -7.91 3.59 -11.01
CA GLY A 317 -6.98 2.46 -11.06
C GLY A 317 -6.92 1.62 -9.78
N ALA A 318 -7.74 1.90 -8.77
CA ALA A 318 -7.81 1.10 -7.54
C ALA A 318 -8.34 -0.31 -7.85
N HIS A 319 -7.78 -1.31 -7.15
CA HIS A 319 -8.20 -2.71 -7.22
C HIS A 319 -9.00 -3.07 -5.97
N SER A 320 -9.96 -3.97 -6.13
CA SER A 320 -10.80 -4.49 -5.06
C SER A 320 -10.84 -6.00 -5.10
N HIS A 321 -11.10 -6.62 -3.95
CA HIS A 321 -11.24 -8.07 -3.80
C HIS A 321 -12.25 -8.40 -2.71
N ILE A 322 -13.28 -9.17 -3.04
CA ILE A 322 -14.29 -9.66 -2.09
C ILE A 322 -14.57 -11.13 -2.38
N GLY A 323 -14.32 -12.01 -1.42
CA GLY A 323 -14.55 -13.45 -1.57
C GLY A 323 -13.67 -14.07 -2.66
N ALA A 324 -14.28 -14.42 -3.80
CA ALA A 324 -13.60 -14.93 -5.00
C ALA A 324 -13.57 -13.92 -6.16
N LEU A 325 -13.97 -12.67 -5.92
CA LEU A 325 -14.10 -11.65 -6.96
C LEU A 325 -12.98 -10.63 -6.85
N ARG A 326 -12.32 -10.31 -7.96
CA ARG A 326 -11.33 -9.22 -8.06
C ARG A 326 -11.72 -8.30 -9.20
N TRP A 327 -11.65 -6.98 -9.01
CA TRP A 327 -11.93 -6.02 -10.08
C TRP A 327 -11.10 -4.74 -9.91
N TRP A 328 -11.04 -3.93 -10.97
CA TRP A 328 -10.20 -2.74 -10.99
C TRP A 328 -10.84 -1.58 -11.72
N ASN A 329 -10.69 -0.40 -11.15
CA ASN A 329 -11.24 0.84 -11.67
C ASN A 329 -10.50 1.31 -12.92
N VAL A 330 -11.20 2.11 -13.75
CA VAL A 330 -10.55 2.84 -14.83
C VAL A 330 -9.41 3.72 -14.29
N LYS A 331 -8.27 3.73 -14.99
CA LYS A 331 -7.06 4.46 -14.55
C LYS A 331 -7.22 5.98 -14.58
N HIS A 332 -7.86 6.53 -15.61
CA HIS A 332 -7.88 7.97 -15.85
C HIS A 332 -8.84 8.71 -14.89
N PRO A 333 -8.38 9.73 -14.13
CA PRO A 333 -9.20 10.44 -13.15
C PRO A 333 -10.51 11.03 -13.71
N ALA A 334 -10.45 11.70 -14.88
CA ALA A 334 -11.67 12.21 -15.52
C ALA A 334 -12.69 11.11 -15.88
N ALA A 335 -12.23 9.93 -16.34
CA ALA A 335 -13.11 8.82 -16.69
C ALA A 335 -13.75 8.21 -15.44
N TYR A 336 -12.97 8.09 -14.36
CA TYR A 336 -13.44 7.67 -13.04
C TYR A 336 -14.54 8.61 -12.51
N ALA A 337 -14.28 9.91 -12.45
CA ALA A 337 -15.23 10.90 -11.98
C ALA A 337 -16.50 10.94 -12.85
N SER A 338 -16.36 10.87 -14.17
CA SER A 338 -17.47 10.87 -15.13
C SER A 338 -18.42 9.68 -14.95
N ARG A 339 -17.89 8.47 -14.71
CA ARG A 339 -18.72 7.27 -14.46
C ARG A 339 -19.55 7.43 -13.20
N LEU A 340 -18.93 7.88 -12.11
CA LEU A 340 -19.61 8.08 -10.83
C LEU A 340 -20.66 9.19 -10.89
N ALA A 341 -20.37 10.29 -11.59
CA ALA A 341 -21.34 11.36 -11.82
C ALA A 341 -22.60 10.88 -12.57
N ARG A 342 -22.49 9.79 -13.34
CA ARG A 342 -23.60 9.14 -14.05
C ARG A 342 -24.26 8.00 -13.26
N GLY A 343 -23.83 7.76 -12.02
CA GLY A 343 -24.31 6.66 -11.18
C GLY A 343 -23.84 5.28 -11.66
N LEU A 344 -22.76 5.21 -12.44
CA LEU A 344 -22.17 3.97 -12.94
C LEU A 344 -20.96 3.54 -12.11
N SER A 345 -20.72 2.22 -12.09
CA SER A 345 -19.51 1.65 -11.52
C SER A 345 -18.24 2.15 -12.22
N PRO A 346 -17.20 2.55 -11.47
CA PRO A 346 -15.91 2.91 -12.04
C PRO A 346 -15.10 1.70 -12.53
N ALA A 347 -15.52 0.47 -12.23
CA ALA A 347 -14.83 -0.76 -12.62
C ALA A 347 -14.63 -0.87 -14.13
N HIS A 348 -13.38 -0.99 -14.56
CA HIS A 348 -13.02 -1.24 -15.95
C HIS A 348 -13.33 -2.68 -16.35
N SER A 349 -12.77 -3.63 -15.59
CA SER A 349 -12.93 -5.07 -15.74
C SER A 349 -12.71 -5.76 -14.39
N GLY A 350 -12.95 -7.07 -14.35
CA GLY A 350 -12.59 -7.92 -13.22
C GLY A 350 -12.59 -9.40 -13.58
N GLU A 351 -12.41 -10.24 -12.57
CA GLU A 351 -12.31 -11.69 -12.67
C GLU A 351 -12.97 -12.37 -11.48
N ALA A 352 -13.38 -13.62 -11.69
CA ALA A 352 -13.77 -14.55 -10.64
C ALA A 352 -12.68 -15.62 -10.53
N LEU A 353 -12.07 -15.73 -9.37
CA LEU A 353 -10.93 -16.61 -9.11
C LEU A 353 -11.42 -18.03 -8.88
N ASP A 354 -10.86 -19.00 -9.60
CA ASP A 354 -11.13 -20.41 -9.35
C ASP A 354 -10.41 -20.93 -8.10
N ALA A 355 -10.77 -22.15 -7.66
CA ALA A 355 -10.21 -22.74 -6.45
C ALA A 355 -8.69 -22.95 -6.55
N SER A 356 -8.19 -23.42 -7.70
CA SER A 356 -6.75 -23.65 -7.92
C SER A 356 -5.93 -22.38 -7.85
N THR A 357 -6.43 -21.29 -8.42
CA THR A 357 -5.78 -19.98 -8.40
C THR A 357 -5.70 -19.46 -6.97
N ARG A 358 -6.80 -19.55 -6.21
CA ARG A 358 -6.83 -19.10 -4.81
C ARG A 358 -5.94 -19.95 -3.90
N ASP A 359 -5.89 -21.26 -4.12
CA ASP A 359 -4.98 -22.14 -3.37
C ASP A 359 -3.51 -21.79 -3.63
N LEU A 360 -3.15 -21.53 -4.90
CA LEU A 360 -1.81 -21.08 -5.27
C LEU A 360 -1.49 -19.70 -4.66
N GLU A 361 -2.40 -18.74 -4.79
CA GLU A 361 -2.25 -17.39 -4.23
C GLU A 361 -2.10 -17.45 -2.71
N ARG A 362 -2.91 -18.23 -1.99
CA ARG A 362 -2.79 -18.41 -0.54
C ARG A 362 -1.40 -18.86 -0.13
N VAL A 363 -0.82 -19.85 -0.82
CA VAL A 363 0.54 -20.33 -0.53
C VAL A 363 1.56 -19.24 -0.86
N MET A 364 1.45 -18.61 -2.05
CA MET A 364 2.35 -17.54 -2.48
C MET A 364 2.35 -16.35 -1.52
N LEU A 365 1.19 -15.93 -1.04
CA LEU A 365 1.06 -14.79 -0.13
C LEU A 365 1.58 -15.14 1.27
N ALA A 366 1.26 -16.34 1.78
CA ALA A 366 1.71 -16.77 3.11
C ALA A 366 3.24 -16.84 3.22
N VAL A 367 3.94 -17.35 2.19
CA VAL A 367 5.42 -17.44 2.21
C VAL A 367 6.13 -16.08 2.19
N ARG A 368 5.41 -14.99 1.93
CA ARG A 368 5.94 -13.62 2.01
C ARG A 368 5.90 -13.04 3.42
N THR A 369 5.34 -13.77 4.38
CA THR A 369 5.25 -13.36 5.78
C THR A 369 6.26 -14.10 6.65
N GLY A 370 6.59 -13.54 7.81
CA GLY A 370 7.47 -14.17 8.80
C GLY A 370 6.89 -15.45 9.43
N GLU A 371 5.57 -15.69 9.28
CA GLU A 371 4.92 -16.93 9.71
C GLU A 371 5.09 -18.06 8.68
N GLY A 372 5.24 -17.71 7.40
CA GLY A 372 5.28 -18.66 6.30
C GLY A 372 4.00 -19.48 6.16
N VAL A 373 4.15 -20.73 5.71
CA VAL A 373 3.05 -21.69 5.55
C VAL A 373 3.45 -23.02 6.19
N ALA A 374 2.57 -23.59 7.02
CA ALA A 374 2.81 -24.93 7.56
C ALA A 374 2.68 -25.96 6.44
N LEU A 375 3.63 -26.89 6.34
CA LEU A 375 3.63 -27.93 5.29
C LEU A 375 2.36 -28.80 5.33
N ALA A 376 1.78 -29.01 6.53
CA ALA A 376 0.52 -29.74 6.68
C ALA A 376 -0.68 -29.03 6.03
N ASP A 377 -0.59 -27.70 5.84
CA ASP A 377 -1.62 -26.85 5.22
C ASP A 377 -1.36 -26.62 3.73
N THR A 378 -0.31 -27.24 3.18
CA THR A 378 -0.11 -27.31 1.72
C THR A 378 -0.82 -28.55 1.19
N PRO A 379 -1.49 -28.48 0.01
CA PRO A 379 -2.07 -29.66 -0.60
C PRO A 379 -0.97 -30.73 -0.72
N ALA A 380 -1.20 -31.92 -0.17
CA ALA A 380 -0.30 -33.05 -0.38
C ALA A 380 -0.11 -33.20 -1.89
N GLY A 381 1.12 -32.96 -2.36
CA GLY A 381 1.39 -32.79 -3.78
C GLY A 381 0.70 -33.89 -4.58
N SER A 382 -0.12 -33.50 -5.56
CA SER A 382 -0.42 -34.37 -6.68
C SER A 382 0.93 -34.72 -7.29
N GLY A 383 1.44 -35.91 -6.98
CA GLY A 383 2.68 -36.43 -7.53
C GLY A 383 2.56 -36.48 -9.04
N GLY A 384 2.93 -35.39 -9.70
CA GLY A 384 3.28 -35.39 -11.11
C GLY A 384 4.57 -36.18 -11.21
N GLU A 385 4.51 -37.33 -11.88
CA GLU A 385 5.72 -38.03 -12.29
C GLU A 385 6.68 -37.05 -12.97
N PRO A 386 8.00 -37.13 -12.69
CA PRO A 386 8.97 -36.38 -13.45
C PRO A 386 8.95 -36.90 -14.89
N GLY A 387 8.36 -36.13 -15.79
CA GLY A 387 8.37 -36.39 -17.22
C GLY A 387 9.81 -36.47 -17.73
N ARG A 388 10.09 -37.59 -18.40
CA ARG A 388 11.36 -37.91 -19.06
C ARG A 388 11.62 -37.05 -20.30
#